data_AF-A0A355QIA6-F1
#
_entry.id   AF-A0A355QIA6-F1
#
_cell.length_a   1.000
_cell.length_b   1.000
_cell.length_c   1.000
_cell.angle_alpha   90.00
_cell.angle_beta   90.00
_cell.angle_gamma   90.00
#
_symmetry.space_group_name_H-M   'P 1'
#
loop_
_entity.id
_entity.type
_entity.pdbx_description
1 polymer ?
#
loop_
_entity_poly.entity_id
_entity_poly.type
_entity_poly.pdbx_seq_one_letter_code
_entity_poly.pdbx_strand_id
1 'polypeptide(L)'
;TGLVVLGSVLAMVYMVVFGLLDGSLDGDSVAGFRIPLALVGATAGVSVYHGRVLRTGLRAVPPSSRPSQRTVTVVGPRASALVAAIGDVPGVRVVHRRRLDVAEPVEVDTADVVEAVRTAAGDLVVVLAGDGSIE
;
A
#
# COMPACT_ATOMS: atom_id res chain seq x y z
N THR A 1 12.72 -8.08 9.52
CA THR A 1 13.48 -9.01 8.67
C THR A 1 14.63 -8.32 7.96
N GLY A 2 14.41 -7.18 7.28
CA GLY A 2 15.48 -6.46 6.55
C GLY A 2 16.72 -6.10 7.37
N LEU A 3 16.55 -5.64 8.61
CA LEU A 3 17.68 -5.30 9.50
C LEU A 3 18.61 -6.50 9.78
N VAL A 4 18.05 -7.70 9.97
CA VAL A 4 18.83 -8.92 10.26
C VAL A 4 19.65 -9.32 9.04
N VAL A 5 19.05 -9.26 7.84
CA VAL A 5 19.76 -9.53 6.59
C VAL A 5 20.85 -8.49 6.37
N LEU A 6 20.55 -7.20 6.56
CA LEU A 6 21.51 -6.11 6.41
C LEU A 6 22.69 -6.27 7.38
N GLY A 7 22.42 -6.55 8.66
CA GLY A 7 23.45 -6.79 9.66
C GLY A 7 24.30 -8.04 9.35
N SER A 8 23.67 -9.10 8.85
CA SER A 8 24.38 -10.32 8.44
C SER A 8 25.29 -10.08 7.24
N VAL A 9 24.81 -9.35 6.23
CA VAL A 9 25.61 -8.95 5.06
C VAL A 9 26.76 -8.02 5.48
N LEU A 10 26.49 -7.04 6.35
CA LEU A 10 27.52 -6.15 6.87
C LEU A 10 28.61 -6.92 7.63
N ALA A 11 28.22 -7.89 8.46
CA ALA A 11 29.17 -8.77 9.16
C ALA A 11 30.02 -9.59 8.19
N MET A 12 29.42 -10.12 7.11
CA MET A 12 30.16 -10.84 6.07
C MET A 12 31.17 -9.92 5.35
N VAL A 13 30.75 -8.71 4.98
CA VAL A 13 31.64 -7.72 4.34
C VAL A 13 32.79 -7.35 5.28
N TYR A 14 32.50 -7.11 6.56
CA TYR A 14 33.52 -6.84 7.57
C TYR A 14 34.55 -7.97 7.68
N MET A 15 34.10 -9.23 7.76
CA MET A 15 35.00 -10.40 7.81
C MET A 15 35.90 -10.49 6.58
N VAL A 16 35.38 -10.21 5.37
CA VAL A 16 36.18 -10.21 4.14
C VAL A 16 37.25 -9.11 4.18
N VAL A 17 36.85 -7.88 4.52
CA VAL A 17 37.77 -6.73 4.54
C VAL A 17 38.86 -6.96 5.58
N PHE A 18 38.49 -7.42 6.78
CA PHE A 18 39.47 -7.67 7.84
C PHE A 18 40.42 -8.82 7.47
N GLY A 19 39.89 -9.94 6.94
CA GLY A 19 40.74 -11.06 6.50
C GLY A 19 41.69 -10.69 5.37
N LEU A 20 41.29 -9.77 4.46
CA LEU A 20 42.18 -9.23 3.43
C LEU A 20 43.30 -8.38 4.05
N LEU A 21 42.96 -7.51 5.00
CA LEU A 21 43.92 -6.64 5.67
C LEU A 21 44.93 -7.42 6.51
N ASP A 22 44.49 -8.49 7.14
CA ASP A 22 45.30 -9.37 7.98
C ASP A 22 46.07 -10.45 7.16
N GLY A 23 45.82 -10.53 5.85
CA GLY A 23 46.45 -11.52 4.96
C GLY A 23 46.02 -12.97 5.23
N SER A 24 44.91 -13.16 5.96
CA SER A 24 44.46 -14.43 6.55
C SER A 24 43.12 -14.94 5.97
N LEU A 25 42.85 -14.63 4.70
CA LEU A 25 41.75 -15.25 3.96
C LEU A 25 42.05 -16.72 3.64
N ASP A 26 41.78 -17.61 4.59
CA ASP A 26 41.86 -19.06 4.41
C ASP A 26 40.48 -19.74 4.63
N GLY A 27 40.40 -21.06 4.50
CA GLY A 27 39.19 -21.86 4.65
C GLY A 27 38.50 -21.69 6.02
N ASP A 28 39.25 -21.43 7.08
CA ASP A 28 38.70 -21.12 8.42
C ASP A 28 37.96 -19.77 8.44
N SER A 29 38.41 -18.78 7.65
CA SER A 29 37.71 -17.51 7.47
C SER A 29 36.37 -17.71 6.74
N VAL A 30 36.31 -18.65 5.78
CA VAL A 30 35.06 -19.03 5.09
C VAL A 30 34.09 -19.75 6.03
N ALA A 31 34.60 -20.54 6.99
CA ALA A 31 33.77 -21.17 8.01
C ALA A 31 33.00 -20.16 8.88
N GLY A 32 33.55 -18.95 9.06
CA GLY A 32 32.90 -17.84 9.76
C GLY A 32 31.60 -17.36 9.12
N PHE A 33 31.43 -17.54 7.80
CA PHE A 33 30.21 -17.12 7.10
C PHE A 33 28.98 -17.97 7.41
N ARG A 34 29.15 -19.16 7.99
CA ARG A 34 28.03 -20.08 8.26
C ARG A 34 26.91 -19.42 9.07
N ILE A 35 27.27 -18.63 10.09
CA ILE A 35 26.30 -17.97 10.97
C ILE A 35 25.54 -16.87 10.22
N PRO A 36 26.19 -15.85 9.60
CA PRO A 36 25.49 -14.87 8.77
C PRO A 36 24.64 -15.50 7.66
N LEU A 37 25.15 -16.54 6.99
CA LEU A 37 24.44 -17.20 5.89
C LEU A 37 23.19 -17.93 6.38
N ALA A 38 23.26 -18.59 7.54
CA ALA A 38 22.11 -19.21 8.18
C ALA A 38 21.04 -18.18 8.57
N LEU A 39 21.45 -17.01 9.07
CA LEU A 39 20.52 -15.91 9.41
C LEU A 39 19.82 -15.35 8.16
N VAL A 40 20.55 -15.14 7.06
CA VAL A 40 19.98 -14.71 5.79
C VAL A 40 19.02 -15.77 5.25
N GLY A 41 19.44 -17.04 5.22
CA GLY A 41 18.64 -18.17 4.75
C GLY A 41 17.35 -18.36 5.55
N ALA A 42 17.42 -18.33 6.88
CA ALA A 42 16.25 -18.44 7.75
C ALA A 42 15.28 -17.28 7.52
N THR A 43 15.80 -16.05 7.44
CA THR A 43 14.97 -14.86 7.19
C THR A 43 14.28 -14.92 5.83
N ALA A 44 15.00 -15.35 4.79
CA ALA A 44 14.46 -15.56 3.46
C ALA A 44 13.38 -16.66 3.47
N GLY A 45 13.64 -17.79 4.12
CA GLY A 45 12.72 -18.91 4.24
C GLY A 45 11.40 -18.53 4.91
N VAL A 46 11.44 -17.86 6.06
CA VAL A 46 10.24 -17.35 6.76
C VAL A 46 9.46 -16.38 5.87
N SER A 47 10.16 -15.46 5.20
CA SER A 47 9.52 -14.47 4.32
C SER A 47 8.83 -15.13 3.13
N VAL A 48 9.47 -16.11 2.49
CA VAL A 48 8.89 -16.90 1.40
C VAL A 48 7.69 -17.70 1.88
N TYR A 49 7.79 -18.36 3.04
CA TYR A 49 6.70 -19.13 3.61
C TYR A 49 5.48 -18.25 3.88
N HIS A 50 5.64 -17.13 4.59
CA HIS A 50 4.53 -16.22 4.88
C HIS A 50 3.96 -15.59 3.61
N GLY A 51 4.80 -15.21 2.65
CA GLY A 51 4.34 -14.72 1.36
C GLY A 51 3.52 -15.74 0.59
N ARG A 52 3.92 -17.02 0.63
CA ARG A 52 3.17 -18.13 0.02
C ARG A 52 1.84 -18.36 0.73
N VAL A 53 1.82 -18.39 2.06
CA VAL A 53 0.60 -18.55 2.86
C VAL A 53 -0.38 -17.41 2.57
N LEU A 54 0.07 -16.16 2.59
CA LEU A 54 -0.75 -15.00 2.27
C LEU A 54 -1.32 -15.09 0.85
N ARG A 55 -0.49 -15.43 -0.14
CA ARG A 55 -0.93 -15.59 -1.53
C ARG A 55 -1.98 -16.69 -1.68
N THR A 56 -1.82 -17.81 -0.98
CA THR A 56 -2.80 -18.91 -0.98
C THR A 56 -4.10 -18.47 -0.31
N GLY A 57 -4.02 -17.80 0.84
CA GLY A 57 -5.19 -17.24 1.53
C GLY A 57 -5.99 -16.28 0.66
N LEU A 58 -5.32 -15.32 0.00
CA LEU A 58 -5.96 -14.37 -0.91
C LEU A 58 -6.61 -15.03 -2.14
N ARG A 59 -6.08 -16.18 -2.59
CA ARG A 59 -6.69 -16.99 -3.66
C ARG A 59 -7.87 -17.83 -3.19
N ALA A 60 -7.89 -18.20 -1.91
CA ALA A 60 -8.99 -18.96 -1.31
C ALA A 60 -10.20 -18.08 -1.00
N VAL A 61 -10.04 -16.76 -0.90
CA VAL A 61 -11.16 -15.82 -0.76
C VAL A 61 -11.92 -15.73 -2.09
N PRO A 62 -13.21 -16.16 -2.13
CA PRO A 62 -14.02 -16.04 -3.33
C PRO A 62 -14.12 -14.57 -3.77
N PRO A 63 -14.18 -14.26 -5.08
CA PRO A 63 -14.38 -12.90 -5.56
C PRO A 63 -15.63 -12.24 -4.95
N SER A 64 -16.67 -13.04 -4.68
CA SER A 64 -17.92 -12.61 -4.04
C SER A 64 -17.78 -12.24 -2.56
N SER A 65 -16.70 -12.66 -1.89
CA SER A 65 -16.38 -12.28 -0.50
C SER A 65 -15.41 -11.11 -0.41
N ARG A 66 -14.86 -10.65 -1.55
CA ARG A 66 -14.14 -9.37 -1.57
C ARG A 66 -15.18 -8.28 -1.42
N PRO A 67 -15.01 -7.31 -0.51
CA PRO A 67 -15.91 -6.16 -0.47
C PRO A 67 -15.90 -5.54 -1.87
N SER A 68 -17.06 -5.50 -2.53
CA SER A 68 -17.23 -4.78 -3.78
C SER A 68 -17.02 -3.30 -3.46
N GLN A 69 -15.78 -2.83 -3.59
CA GLN A 69 -15.49 -1.42 -3.45
C GLN A 69 -16.16 -0.71 -4.63
N ARG A 70 -17.25 0.00 -4.37
CA ARG A 70 -17.87 0.91 -5.34
C ARG A 70 -16.95 2.11 -5.49
N THR A 71 -16.56 2.43 -6.71
CA THR A 71 -15.73 3.60 -6.98
C THR A 71 -16.63 4.81 -7.16
N VAL A 72 -16.42 5.84 -6.34
CA VAL A 72 -17.07 7.15 -6.51
C VAL A 72 -16.03 8.14 -7.02
N THR A 73 -16.20 8.57 -8.27
CA THR A 73 -15.30 9.56 -8.88
C THR A 73 -15.89 10.95 -8.72
N VAL A 74 -15.24 11.79 -7.92
CA VAL A 74 -15.65 13.16 -7.68
C VAL A 74 -14.85 14.07 -8.61
N VAL A 75 -15.52 14.72 -9.57
CA VAL A 75 -14.87 15.60 -10.56
C VAL A 75 -15.28 17.04 -10.27
N GLY A 76 -14.34 17.93 -9.92
CA GLY A 76 -14.71 19.31 -9.62
C GLY A 76 -13.65 20.15 -8.91
N PRO A 77 -14.03 21.32 -8.36
CA PRO A 77 -13.17 22.12 -7.50
C PRO A 77 -12.73 21.35 -6.25
N ARG A 78 -11.89 21.98 -5.42
CA ARG A 78 -11.49 21.39 -4.14
C ARG A 78 -12.70 21.30 -3.21
N ALA A 79 -13.16 20.07 -2.95
CA ALA A 79 -14.29 19.77 -2.07
C ALA A 79 -13.87 18.72 -1.03
N SER A 80 -12.92 19.07 -0.15
CA SER A 80 -12.35 18.13 0.83
C SER A 80 -13.38 17.59 1.82
N ALA A 81 -14.37 18.39 2.19
CA ALA A 81 -15.46 17.96 3.08
C ALA A 81 -16.33 16.88 2.44
N LEU A 82 -16.71 17.06 1.17
CA LEU A 82 -17.49 16.07 0.42
C LEU A 82 -16.71 14.76 0.20
N VAL A 83 -15.43 14.87 -0.20
CA VAL A 83 -14.56 13.70 -0.40
C VAL A 83 -14.40 12.90 0.90
N ALA A 84 -14.25 13.58 2.04
CA ALA A 84 -14.19 12.94 3.35
C ALA A 84 -15.53 12.25 3.69
N ALA A 85 -16.66 12.94 3.54
CA ALA A 85 -17.98 12.40 3.85
C ALA A 85 -18.34 11.16 3.01
N ILE A 86 -17.99 11.16 1.72
CA ILE A 86 -18.15 9.98 0.86
C ILE A 86 -17.19 8.85 1.28
N GLY A 87 -15.97 9.19 1.71
CA GLY A 87 -14.97 8.24 2.19
C GLY A 87 -15.38 7.48 3.46
N ASP A 88 -16.28 8.05 4.26
CA ASP A 88 -16.84 7.41 5.45
C ASP A 88 -17.92 6.36 5.10
N VAL A 89 -18.38 6.28 3.84
CA VAL A 89 -19.35 5.26 3.41
C VAL A 89 -18.66 3.90 3.29
N PRO A 90 -19.14 2.85 4.00
CA PRO A 90 -18.53 1.53 3.94
C PRO A 90 -18.51 0.95 2.53
N GLY A 91 -17.36 0.41 2.12
CA GLY A 91 -17.21 -0.21 0.81
C GLY A 91 -17.16 0.78 -0.35
N VAL A 92 -16.82 2.05 -0.10
CA VAL A 92 -16.62 3.05 -1.15
C VAL A 92 -15.14 3.41 -1.27
N ARG A 93 -14.66 3.51 -2.52
CA ARG A 93 -13.35 4.07 -2.86
C ARG A 93 -13.57 5.41 -3.57
N VAL A 94 -13.12 6.50 -2.96
CA VAL A 94 -13.25 7.83 -3.55
C VAL A 94 -12.03 8.18 -4.41
N VAL A 95 -12.28 8.65 -5.63
CA VAL A 95 -11.26 9.19 -6.52
C VAL A 95 -11.62 10.64 -6.83
N HIS A 96 -10.85 11.60 -6.32
CA HIS A 96 -11.06 13.02 -6.64
C HIS A 96 -10.23 13.42 -7.85
N ARG A 97 -10.89 13.99 -8.88
CA ARG A 97 -10.25 14.63 -10.03
C ARG A 97 -10.55 16.12 -10.02
N ARG A 98 -9.50 16.92 -9.91
CA ARG A 98 -9.63 18.38 -9.86
C ARG A 98 -9.86 18.96 -11.26
N ARG A 99 -10.89 19.80 -11.39
CA ARG A 99 -11.10 20.69 -12.54
C ARG A 99 -10.13 21.87 -12.48
N LEU A 100 -9.43 22.15 -13.57
CA LEU A 100 -8.45 23.24 -13.65
C LEU A 100 -9.09 24.60 -13.96
N ASP A 101 -10.29 24.58 -14.52
CA ASP A 101 -11.11 25.73 -14.89
C ASP A 101 -11.82 26.37 -13.69
N VAL A 102 -11.83 25.72 -12.52
CA VAL A 102 -12.44 26.23 -11.29
C VAL A 102 -11.40 26.24 -10.16
N ALA A 103 -10.94 27.45 -9.80
CA ALA A 103 -9.83 27.62 -8.86
C ALA A 103 -10.25 27.55 -7.39
N GLU A 104 -11.44 28.07 -7.07
CA GLU A 104 -11.91 28.28 -5.70
C GLU A 104 -12.63 27.04 -5.15
N PRO A 105 -12.45 26.74 -3.84
CA PRO A 105 -13.26 25.73 -3.16
C PRO A 105 -14.71 26.20 -3.10
N VAL A 106 -15.64 25.28 -3.36
CA VAL A 106 -17.07 25.56 -3.30
C VAL A 106 -17.66 24.84 -2.09
N GLU A 107 -18.53 25.52 -1.35
CA GLU A 107 -19.34 24.89 -0.30
C GLU A 107 -20.48 24.09 -0.94
N VAL A 108 -20.67 22.87 -0.47
CA VAL A 108 -21.56 21.89 -1.08
C VAL A 108 -22.36 21.24 0.01
N ASP A 109 -23.67 21.13 -0.17
CA ASP A 109 -24.49 20.29 0.70
C ASP A 109 -24.15 18.82 0.43
N THR A 110 -23.51 18.19 1.40
CA THR A 110 -23.00 16.82 1.26
C THR A 110 -24.04 15.75 1.56
N ALA A 111 -25.15 16.08 2.23
CA ALA A 111 -26.08 15.10 2.77
C ALA A 111 -26.76 14.27 1.67
N ASP A 112 -27.28 14.96 0.64
CA ASP A 112 -27.97 14.32 -0.48
C ASP A 112 -27.04 13.43 -1.29
N VAL A 113 -25.79 13.86 -1.51
CA VAL A 113 -24.78 13.08 -2.23
C VAL A 113 -24.38 11.83 -1.46
N VAL A 114 -24.19 11.93 -0.14
CA VAL A 114 -23.86 10.77 0.69
C VAL A 114 -24.99 9.76 0.67
N GLU A 115 -26.25 10.20 0.70
CA GLU A 115 -27.40 9.30 0.61
C GLU A 115 -27.54 8.67 -0.78
N ALA A 116 -27.27 9.42 -1.86
CA ALA A 116 -27.18 8.89 -3.21
C ALA A 116 -26.07 7.82 -3.33
N VAL A 117 -24.90 8.06 -2.75
CA VAL A 117 -23.80 7.09 -2.71
C VAL A 117 -24.16 5.83 -1.92
N ARG A 118 -24.91 5.97 -0.82
CA ARG A 118 -25.37 4.81 -0.03
C ARG A 118 -26.33 3.92 -0.83
N THR A 119 -27.28 4.54 -1.50
CA THR A 119 -28.36 3.86 -2.25
C THR A 119 -27.92 3.33 -3.63
N ALA A 120 -26.89 3.92 -4.24
CA ALA A 120 -26.39 3.51 -5.55
C ALA A 120 -25.83 2.07 -5.55
N ALA A 121 -26.30 1.19 -6.43
CA ALA A 121 -25.86 -0.21 -6.44
C ALA A 121 -24.45 -0.45 -7.04
N GLY A 122 -23.78 0.57 -7.58
CA GLY A 122 -22.54 0.44 -8.34
C GLY A 122 -21.62 1.66 -8.27
N ASP A 123 -20.70 1.75 -9.24
CA ASP A 123 -19.81 2.90 -9.38
C ASP A 123 -20.61 4.17 -9.71
N LEU A 124 -20.17 5.30 -9.16
CA LEU A 124 -20.83 6.60 -9.32
C LEU A 124 -19.82 7.65 -9.77
N VAL A 125 -20.27 8.57 -10.60
CA VAL A 125 -19.53 9.81 -10.89
C VAL A 125 -20.33 10.95 -10.30
N VAL A 126 -19.67 11.80 -9.52
CA VAL A 126 -20.25 13.01 -8.93
C VAL A 126 -19.52 14.19 -9.55
N VAL A 127 -20.21 14.97 -10.35
CA VAL A 127 -19.65 16.16 -11.00
C VAL A 127 -20.04 17.37 -10.18
N LEU A 128 -19.04 18.10 -9.70
CA LEU A 128 -19.23 19.39 -9.05
C LEU A 128 -18.92 20.49 -10.05
N ALA A 129 -19.94 21.30 -10.34
CA ALA A 129 -19.80 22.51 -11.11
C ALA A 129 -19.16 23.63 -10.27
N GLY A 130 -18.72 24.69 -10.95
CA GLY A 130 -18.07 25.84 -10.31
C GLY A 130 -19.03 26.71 -9.49
N ASP A 131 -20.34 26.54 -9.67
CA ASP A 131 -21.40 27.19 -8.91
C ASP A 131 -21.86 26.37 -7.69
N GLY A 132 -21.26 25.19 -7.46
CA GLY A 132 -21.61 24.29 -6.36
C GLY A 132 -22.73 23.32 -6.67
N SER A 133 -23.30 23.36 -7.88
CA SER A 133 -24.25 22.36 -8.33
C SER A 133 -23.58 20.99 -8.53
N ILE A 134 -24.37 19.93 -8.36
CA ILE A 134 -23.91 18.54 -8.36
C ILE A 134 -24.75 17.74 -9.36
N GLU A 135 -24.09 16.97 -10.23
CA GLU A 135 -24.69 16.02 -11.18
C GLU A 135 -24.14 14.60 -11.02
#